data_AF-A0A965X9N7-F1
#
_entry.id   AF-A0A965X9N7-F1
#
_cell.length_a   1.000
_cell.length_b   1.000
_cell.length_c   1.000
_cell.angle_alpha   90.00
_cell.angle_beta   90.00
_cell.angle_gamma   90.00
#
_symmetry.space_group_name_H-M   'P 1'
#
loop_
_entity.id
_entity.type
_entity.pdbx_description
1 polymer ?
#
loop_
_entity_poly.entity_id
_entity_poly.type
_entity_poly.pdbx_seq_one_letter_code
_entity_poly.pdbx_strand_id
1 'polypeptide(L)'
;MSTKKGGKAMPGFGDFEDFVPAVELKVNSGGFTNKTDRKEAVYNPPPGWVIRSHNVQVLSAWGTHSYSVGQVGSASSFISESKVEEAYNYAISLAEQKGKEEEKKALQSQMQAHLNSLYSVKSSHYAVHAVVEAKGNGWLSDRTSQIHIKVSARIKYIGEDNAEALKQQLVTKFDLS
;
A
#
# COMPACT_ATOMS: atom_id res chain seq x y z
N MET A 1 -23.19 24.88 -15.56
CA MET A 1 -21.82 24.79 -15.00
C MET A 1 -21.57 23.33 -14.63
N SER A 2 -20.89 22.58 -15.50
CA SER A 2 -20.59 21.17 -15.29
C SER A 2 -19.23 21.05 -14.62
N THR A 3 -19.20 20.55 -13.38
CA THR A 3 -17.97 20.26 -12.66
C THR A 3 -17.32 19.03 -13.29
N LYS A 4 -16.26 19.24 -14.07
CA LYS A 4 -15.33 18.19 -14.46
C LYS A 4 -14.80 17.53 -13.18
N LYS A 5 -15.32 16.35 -12.82
CA LYS A 5 -14.62 15.42 -11.95
C LYS A 5 -13.30 15.11 -12.66
N GLY A 6 -12.20 15.69 -12.17
CA GLY A 6 -10.86 15.31 -12.60
C GLY A 6 -10.66 13.84 -12.24
N GLY A 7 -10.89 12.95 -13.21
CA GLY A 7 -10.52 11.55 -13.08
C GLY A 7 -9.01 11.52 -12.90
N LYS A 8 -8.54 11.12 -11.71
CA LYS A 8 -7.13 10.84 -11.47
C LYS A 8 -6.75 9.79 -12.53
N ALA A 9 -5.71 10.08 -13.33
CA ALA A 9 -5.23 9.13 -14.33
C ALA A 9 -4.98 7.78 -13.63
N MET A 10 -5.38 6.70 -14.29
CA MET A 10 -5.23 5.36 -13.73
C MET A 10 -3.73 5.10 -13.51
N PRO A 11 -3.30 4.63 -12.32
CA PRO A 11 -1.89 4.43 -12.04
C PRO A 11 -1.28 3.39 -12.97
N GLY A 12 -0.05 3.64 -13.40
CA GLY A 12 0.75 2.73 -14.19
C GLY A 12 1.45 1.70 -13.33
N PHE A 13 1.68 0.50 -13.88
CA PHE A 13 2.53 -0.49 -13.21
C PHE A 13 3.89 0.13 -12.83
N GLY A 14 4.26 -0.02 -11.55
CA GLY A 14 5.52 0.49 -11.04
C GLY A 14 5.44 1.86 -10.38
N ASP A 15 4.30 2.56 -10.47
CA ASP A 15 4.10 3.85 -9.82
C ASP A 15 4.20 3.72 -8.30
N PHE A 16 4.74 4.75 -7.66
CA PHE A 16 4.86 4.85 -6.21
C PHE A 16 4.06 6.03 -5.69
N GLU A 17 3.42 5.84 -4.54
CA GLU A 17 2.95 6.95 -3.70
C GLU A 17 3.72 6.91 -2.38
N ASP A 18 4.43 8.00 -2.11
CA ASP A 18 5.22 8.18 -0.90
C ASP A 18 4.40 8.90 0.17
N PHE A 19 4.65 8.57 1.44
CA PHE A 19 4.07 9.24 2.61
C PHE A 19 2.53 9.22 2.67
N VAL A 20 1.89 8.18 2.15
CA VAL A 20 0.45 8.00 2.27
C VAL A 20 0.08 7.87 3.75
N PRO A 21 -0.80 8.73 4.30
CA PRO A 21 -1.25 8.60 5.68
C PRO A 21 -1.95 7.25 5.87
N ALA A 22 -1.34 6.36 6.67
CA ALA A 22 -1.86 5.02 6.87
C ALA A 22 -2.70 4.96 8.16
N VAL A 23 -2.09 5.36 9.28
CA VAL A 23 -2.71 5.26 10.62
C VAL A 23 -2.27 6.44 11.47
N GLU A 24 -3.17 6.96 12.31
CA GLU A 24 -2.83 7.87 13.39
C GLU A 24 -3.51 7.40 14.68
N LEU A 25 -2.72 7.14 15.72
CA LEU A 25 -3.22 6.60 16.99
C LEU A 25 -2.73 7.45 18.16
N LYS A 26 -3.66 7.72 19.08
CA LYS A 26 -3.39 8.44 20.32
C LYS A 26 -4.13 7.78 21.48
N VAL A 27 -3.39 7.47 22.54
CA VAL A 27 -3.90 6.93 23.81
C VAL A 27 -3.40 7.75 24.97
N ASN A 28 -4.18 7.81 26.04
CA ASN A 28 -3.83 8.49 27.28
C ASN A 28 -4.44 7.70 28.44
N SER A 29 -3.59 7.26 29.37
CA SER A 29 -4.04 6.69 30.62
C SER A 29 -4.01 7.74 31.73
N GLY A 30 -5.16 7.89 32.40
CA GLY A 30 -5.29 8.80 33.54
C GLY A 30 -4.36 8.42 34.69
N GLY A 31 -3.76 9.45 35.33
CA GLY A 31 -2.72 9.29 36.35
C GLY A 31 -3.16 8.44 37.55
N PHE A 32 -4.41 8.58 38.00
CA PHE A 32 -4.94 7.89 39.19
C PHE A 32 -5.44 6.45 38.94
N THR A 33 -5.10 5.86 37.80
CA THR A 33 -5.56 4.50 37.46
C THR A 33 -4.38 3.56 37.23
N ASN A 34 -4.57 2.28 37.50
CA ASN A 34 -3.65 1.21 37.06
C ASN A 34 -4.07 0.65 35.69
N LYS A 35 -4.98 1.32 34.98
CA LYS A 35 -5.53 0.84 33.72
C LYS A 35 -4.55 1.10 32.58
N THR A 36 -4.53 0.17 31.64
CA THR A 36 -3.85 0.34 30.36
C THR A 36 -4.87 0.82 29.33
N ASP A 37 -4.60 1.94 28.68
CA ASP A 37 -5.32 2.36 27.47
C ASP A 37 -4.58 1.77 26.26
N ARG A 38 -5.30 1.07 25.40
CA ARG A 38 -4.76 0.38 24.22
C ARG A 38 -5.62 0.70 23.01
N LYS A 39 -4.99 1.05 21.90
CA LYS A 39 -5.64 1.17 20.59
C LYS A 39 -4.84 0.46 19.52
N GLU A 40 -5.55 -0.07 18.56
CA GLU A 40 -4.98 -0.69 17.38
C GLU A 40 -5.75 -0.28 16.13
N ALA A 41 -5.05 -0.25 15.00
CA ALA A 41 -5.63 0.04 13.70
C ALA A 41 -4.86 -0.69 12.59
N VAL A 42 -5.60 -1.07 11.55
CA VAL A 42 -5.07 -1.71 10.35
C VAL A 42 -5.35 -0.82 9.15
N TYR A 43 -4.31 -0.48 8.40
CA TYR A 43 -4.41 0.19 7.11
C TYR A 43 -4.25 -0.82 5.99
N ASN A 44 -5.25 -0.90 5.12
CA ASN A 44 -5.20 -1.64 3.87
C ASN A 44 -5.02 -0.63 2.73
N PRO A 45 -4.02 -0.80 1.85
CA PRO A 45 -3.87 0.05 0.68
C PRO A 45 -5.03 -0.17 -0.30
N PRO A 46 -5.28 0.78 -1.22
CA PRO A 46 -6.30 0.61 -2.26
C PRO A 46 -6.02 -0.62 -3.15
N PRO A 47 -7.03 -1.15 -3.85
CA PRO A 47 -6.86 -2.28 -4.77
C PRO A 47 -5.72 -2.06 -5.78
N GLY A 48 -4.95 -3.12 -6.04
CA GLY A 48 -3.77 -3.06 -6.92
C GLY A 48 -2.54 -2.36 -6.34
N TRP A 49 -2.61 -1.81 -5.12
CA TRP A 49 -1.45 -1.25 -4.40
C TRP A 49 -0.93 -2.19 -3.33
N VAL A 50 0.38 -2.16 -3.12
CA VAL A 50 1.06 -2.94 -2.06
C VAL A 50 1.96 -2.05 -1.23
N ILE A 51 2.14 -2.36 0.05
CA ILE A 51 3.01 -1.59 0.94
C ILE A 51 4.46 -2.04 0.73
N ARG A 52 5.32 -1.10 0.37
CA ARG A 52 6.76 -1.34 0.24
C ARG A 52 7.52 -1.07 1.53
N SER A 53 7.12 -0.03 2.24
CA SER A 53 7.68 0.31 3.55
C SER A 53 6.71 1.20 4.32
N HIS A 54 6.99 1.40 5.60
CA HIS A 54 6.27 2.34 6.44
C HIS A 54 7.26 3.18 7.25
N ASN A 55 6.81 4.36 7.67
CA ASN A 55 7.53 5.27 8.54
C ASN A 55 6.64 5.58 9.74
N VAL A 56 7.22 5.51 10.94
CA VAL A 56 6.53 5.84 12.19
C VAL A 56 7.09 7.15 12.72
N GLN A 57 6.20 8.09 12.99
CA GLN A 57 6.50 9.36 13.64
C GLN A 57 5.85 9.36 15.01
N VAL A 58 6.65 9.54 16.06
CA VAL A 58 6.13 9.73 17.42
C VAL A 58 5.93 11.23 17.63
N LEU A 59 4.66 11.67 17.71
CA LEU A 59 4.30 13.08 17.84
C LEU A 59 4.34 13.54 19.31
N SER A 60 4.02 12.64 20.24
CA SER A 60 4.20 12.86 21.67
C SER A 60 4.29 11.53 22.42
N ALA A 61 5.08 11.49 23.49
CA ALA A 61 5.22 10.31 24.34
C ALA A 61 5.62 10.72 25.78
N TRP A 62 4.86 10.26 26.76
CA TRP A 62 5.03 10.60 28.19
C TRP A 62 4.66 9.40 29.07
N GLY A 63 5.33 9.25 30.22
CA GLY A 63 5.04 8.15 31.17
C GLY A 63 5.36 6.76 30.61
N THR A 64 4.67 5.73 31.09
CA THR A 64 4.85 4.34 30.64
C THR A 64 3.98 4.06 29.42
N HIS A 65 4.63 3.83 28.28
CA HIS A 65 3.98 3.61 26.99
C HIS A 65 4.74 2.59 26.14
N SER A 66 4.06 2.00 25.16
CA SER A 66 4.67 1.16 24.14
C SER A 66 3.93 1.33 22.81
N TYR A 67 4.60 1.01 21.71
CA TYR A 67 3.95 0.88 20.41
C TYR A 67 4.60 -0.26 19.62
N SER A 68 3.83 -0.82 18.70
CA SER A 68 4.30 -1.78 17.71
C SER A 68 3.68 -1.44 16.37
N VAL A 69 4.49 -1.45 15.32
CA VAL A 69 4.04 -1.28 13.94
C VAL A 69 4.66 -2.39 13.11
N GLY A 70 3.83 -3.13 12.40
CA GLY A 70 4.25 -4.25 11.58
C GLY A 70 3.46 -4.33 10.29
N GLN A 71 4.02 -5.04 9.31
CA GLN A 71 3.28 -5.39 8.10
C GLN A 71 2.65 -6.77 8.31
N VAL A 72 1.37 -6.91 7.96
CA VAL A 72 0.61 -8.15 8.14
C VAL A 72 0.02 -8.63 6.82
N GLY A 73 -0.27 -9.93 6.76
CA GLY A 73 -1.09 -10.53 5.72
C GLY A 73 -2.47 -9.89 5.67
N SER A 74 -2.95 -9.55 4.47
CA SER A 74 -4.31 -9.04 4.26
C SER A 74 -4.84 -9.60 2.93
N ALA A 75 -6.15 -9.74 2.84
CA ALA A 75 -6.86 -10.23 1.67
C ALA A 75 -6.95 -9.15 0.56
N SER A 76 -5.83 -8.50 0.24
CA SER A 76 -5.78 -7.51 -0.83
C SER A 76 -5.87 -8.20 -2.19
N SER A 77 -6.84 -7.79 -3.01
CA SER A 77 -6.99 -8.26 -4.39
C SER A 77 -6.06 -7.47 -5.31
N PHE A 78 -4.99 -8.10 -5.75
CA PHE A 78 -4.11 -7.60 -6.82
C PHE A 78 -4.02 -8.64 -7.92
N ILE A 79 -3.55 -8.19 -9.08
CA ILE A 79 -3.48 -9.01 -10.28
C ILE A 79 -2.69 -10.32 -10.06
N SER A 80 -3.23 -11.44 -10.57
CA SER A 80 -2.51 -12.71 -10.58
C SER A 80 -1.43 -12.75 -11.66
N GLU A 81 -0.45 -13.64 -11.48
CA GLU A 81 0.57 -13.91 -12.50
C GLU A 81 -0.08 -14.28 -13.85
N SER A 82 -1.09 -15.15 -13.82
CA SER A 82 -1.82 -15.55 -15.04
C SER A 82 -2.47 -14.38 -15.77
N LYS A 83 -3.07 -13.42 -15.04
CA LYS A 83 -3.71 -12.24 -15.62
C LYS A 83 -2.70 -11.24 -16.16
N VAL A 84 -1.52 -11.14 -15.52
CA VAL A 84 -0.38 -10.36 -16.05
C VAL A 84 0.08 -10.98 -17.36
N GLU A 85 0.41 -12.27 -17.38
CA GLU A 85 0.86 -12.96 -18.57
C GLU A 85 -0.16 -12.85 -19.72
N GLU A 86 -1.45 -13.06 -19.42
CA GLU A 86 -2.53 -12.89 -20.40
C GLU A 86 -2.52 -11.50 -21.05
N ALA A 87 -2.45 -10.44 -20.24
CA ALA A 87 -2.49 -9.07 -20.73
C ALA A 87 -1.25 -8.70 -21.55
N TYR A 88 -0.05 -9.11 -21.11
CA TYR A 88 1.18 -8.85 -21.85
C TYR A 88 1.26 -9.67 -23.13
N ASN A 89 0.88 -10.95 -23.11
CA ASN A 89 0.87 -11.79 -24.31
C ASN A 89 -0.07 -11.21 -25.38
N TYR A 90 -1.24 -10.70 -24.97
CA TYR A 90 -2.14 -9.99 -25.88
C TYR A 90 -1.46 -8.78 -26.54
N ALA A 91 -0.83 -7.89 -25.75
CA ALA A 91 -0.13 -6.73 -26.27
C ALA A 91 1.08 -7.09 -27.16
N ILE A 92 1.82 -8.15 -26.81
CA ILE A 92 2.95 -8.68 -27.59
C ILE A 92 2.47 -9.18 -28.95
N SER A 93 1.37 -9.93 -28.99
CA SER A 93 0.78 -10.40 -30.25
C SER A 93 0.30 -9.24 -31.13
N LEU A 94 -0.28 -8.18 -30.55
CA LEU A 94 -0.65 -6.98 -31.31
C LEU A 94 0.57 -6.23 -31.87
N ALA A 95 1.62 -6.09 -31.09
CA ALA A 95 2.87 -5.47 -31.54
C ALA A 95 3.49 -6.26 -32.70
N GLU A 96 3.50 -7.58 -32.61
CA GLU A 96 3.98 -8.48 -33.68
C GLU A 96 3.15 -8.34 -34.95
N GLN A 97 1.82 -8.33 -34.86
CA GLN A 97 0.94 -8.12 -36.02
C GLN A 97 1.16 -6.76 -36.70
N LYS A 98 1.57 -5.75 -35.94
CA LYS A 98 1.85 -4.40 -36.43
C LYS A 98 3.30 -4.17 -36.87
N GLY A 99 4.17 -5.19 -36.78
CA GLY A 99 5.60 -5.06 -37.09
C GLY A 99 6.38 -4.17 -36.13
N LYS A 100 5.86 -3.96 -34.91
CA LYS A 100 6.41 -3.10 -33.85
C LYS A 100 7.41 -3.89 -32.98
N GLU A 101 8.58 -4.20 -33.54
CA GLU A 101 9.60 -5.06 -32.90
C GLU A 101 10.26 -4.43 -31.65
N GLU A 102 10.39 -3.10 -31.60
CA GLU A 102 10.94 -2.43 -30.42
C GLU A 102 9.96 -2.49 -29.24
N GLU A 103 8.67 -2.25 -29.51
CA GLU A 103 7.60 -2.33 -28.53
C GLU A 103 7.41 -3.76 -28.02
N LYS A 104 7.53 -4.77 -28.90
CA LYS A 104 7.52 -6.19 -28.52
C LYS A 104 8.61 -6.49 -27.50
N LYS A 105 9.85 -6.08 -27.73
CA LYS A 105 10.97 -6.27 -26.79
C LYS A 105 10.72 -5.53 -25.47
N ALA A 106 10.22 -4.30 -25.54
CA ALA A 106 9.90 -3.50 -24.36
C ALA A 106 8.78 -4.14 -23.52
N LEU A 107 7.74 -4.70 -24.16
CA LEU A 107 6.66 -5.43 -23.50
C LEU A 107 7.16 -6.70 -22.80
N GLN A 108 8.02 -7.49 -23.45
CA GLN A 108 8.63 -8.68 -22.84
C GLN A 108 9.46 -8.32 -21.60
N SER A 109 10.25 -7.24 -21.67
CA SER A 109 11.03 -6.75 -20.53
C SER A 109 10.12 -6.25 -19.40
N GLN A 110 9.06 -5.50 -19.71
CA GLN A 110 8.09 -5.02 -18.73
C GLN A 110 7.32 -6.16 -18.08
N MET A 111 6.93 -7.20 -18.83
CA MET A 111 6.28 -8.40 -18.30
C MET A 111 7.15 -9.06 -17.23
N GLN A 112 8.44 -9.28 -17.51
CA GLN A 112 9.36 -9.88 -16.54
C GLN A 112 9.51 -9.01 -15.28
N ALA A 113 9.61 -7.68 -15.43
CA ALA A 113 9.68 -6.76 -14.30
C ALA A 113 8.40 -6.77 -13.44
N HIS A 114 7.23 -6.95 -14.09
CA HIS A 114 5.94 -7.07 -13.44
C HIS A 114 5.83 -8.36 -12.64
N LEU A 115 6.16 -9.50 -13.24
CA LEU A 115 6.18 -10.80 -12.55
C LEU A 115 7.16 -10.81 -11.38
N ASN A 116 8.37 -10.26 -11.56
CA ASN A 116 9.35 -10.10 -10.47
C ASN A 116 8.79 -9.25 -9.31
N SER A 117 8.01 -8.22 -9.63
CA SER A 117 7.35 -7.40 -8.61
C SER A 117 6.29 -8.21 -7.85
N LEU A 118 5.47 -9.02 -8.54
CA LEU A 118 4.49 -9.89 -7.90
C LEU A 118 5.16 -10.91 -6.97
N TYR A 119 6.26 -11.54 -7.40
CA TYR A 119 7.02 -12.47 -6.56
C TYR A 119 7.55 -11.79 -5.29
N SER A 120 8.00 -10.53 -5.38
CA SER A 120 8.51 -9.79 -4.22
C SER A 120 7.45 -9.43 -3.17
N VAL A 121 6.17 -9.50 -3.51
CA VAL A 121 5.05 -9.10 -2.62
C VAL A 121 4.57 -10.25 -1.74
N LYS A 122 4.86 -11.51 -2.11
CA LYS A 122 4.13 -12.70 -1.64
C LYS A 122 4.14 -13.00 -0.13
N SER A 123 4.96 -12.36 0.71
CA SER A 123 5.14 -12.85 2.10
C SER A 123 4.78 -11.93 3.28
N SER A 124 4.48 -10.63 3.11
CA SER A 124 4.14 -9.80 4.30
C SER A 124 3.63 -8.37 4.02
N HIS A 125 3.39 -7.97 2.77
CA HIS A 125 3.40 -6.54 2.39
C HIS A 125 2.01 -5.93 2.16
N TYR A 126 0.98 -6.44 2.83
CA TYR A 126 -0.41 -6.22 2.43
C TYR A 126 -1.16 -5.20 3.27
N ALA A 127 -0.86 -5.11 4.57
CA ALA A 127 -1.44 -4.10 5.44
C ALA A 127 -0.42 -3.60 6.47
N VAL A 128 -0.61 -2.37 6.95
CA VAL A 128 0.12 -1.85 8.11
C VAL A 128 -0.77 -2.04 9.33
N HIS A 129 -0.31 -2.81 10.31
CA HIS A 129 -0.95 -2.93 11.62
C HIS A 129 -0.16 -2.13 12.65
N ALA A 130 -0.84 -1.24 13.36
CA ALA A 130 -0.25 -0.43 14.41
C ALA A 130 -1.02 -0.64 15.72
N VAL A 131 -0.28 -0.79 16.82
CA VAL A 131 -0.80 -0.90 18.18
C VAL A 131 -0.07 0.12 19.05
N VAL A 132 -0.81 0.83 19.89
CA VAL A 132 -0.28 1.74 20.90
C VAL A 132 -0.88 1.42 22.26
N GLU A 133 -0.06 1.53 23.31
CA GLU A 133 -0.48 1.29 24.69
C GLU A 133 0.10 2.36 25.61
N ALA A 134 -0.68 2.80 26.59
CA ALA A 134 -0.25 3.68 27.67
C ALA A 134 -0.75 3.12 29.01
N LYS A 135 0.13 2.98 30.00
CA LYS A 135 -0.17 2.38 31.30
C LYS A 135 -0.25 3.47 32.37
N GLY A 136 -1.35 3.50 33.12
CA GLY A 136 -1.49 4.38 34.28
C GLY A 136 -0.60 3.93 35.45
N ASN A 137 -0.14 4.89 36.25
CA ASN A 137 0.86 4.69 37.30
C ASN A 137 0.27 4.53 38.71
N GLY A 138 -1.06 4.49 38.82
CA GLY A 138 -1.78 4.29 40.07
C GLY A 138 -1.98 5.55 40.92
N TRP A 139 -2.76 5.39 41.98
CA TRP A 139 -3.30 6.49 42.79
C TRP A 139 -2.25 7.40 43.47
N LEU A 140 -1.00 6.95 43.61
CA LEU A 140 0.12 7.71 44.20
C LEU A 140 0.89 8.57 43.19
N SER A 141 0.57 8.47 41.90
CA SER A 141 1.22 9.20 40.83
C SER A 141 0.23 10.15 40.16
N ASP A 142 0.50 11.44 40.22
CA ASP A 142 -0.20 12.47 39.43
C ASP A 142 0.16 12.41 37.93
N ARG A 143 1.16 11.59 37.56
CA ARG A 143 1.70 11.51 36.20
C ARG A 143 0.82 10.64 35.31
N THR A 144 0.28 11.26 34.26
CA THR A 144 -0.40 10.60 33.14
C THR A 144 0.62 9.94 32.21
N SER A 145 0.24 8.83 31.57
CA SER A 145 1.00 8.27 30.45
C SER A 145 0.26 8.51 29.15
N GLN A 146 0.98 8.85 28.09
CA GLN A 146 0.41 9.17 26.78
C GLN A 146 1.37 8.73 25.68
N ILE A 147 0.81 8.28 24.57
CA ILE A 147 1.55 8.18 23.31
C ILE A 147 0.65 8.58 22.14
N HIS A 148 1.24 9.30 21.19
CA HIS A 148 0.63 9.68 19.92
C HIS A 148 1.61 9.36 18.80
N ILE A 149 1.23 8.44 17.92
CA ILE A 149 2.01 8.09 16.73
C ILE A 149 1.22 8.41 15.46
N LYS A 150 1.96 8.71 14.40
CA LYS A 150 1.49 8.79 13.03
C LYS A 150 2.31 7.84 12.18
N VAL A 151 1.63 6.98 11.42
CA VAL A 151 2.25 6.02 10.51
C VAL A 151 1.92 6.42 9.09
N SER A 152 2.96 6.54 8.27
CA SER A 152 2.84 6.79 6.83
C SER A 152 3.39 5.59 6.06
N ALA A 153 2.82 5.28 4.90
CA ALA A 153 3.24 4.17 4.07
C ALA A 153 3.80 4.66 2.74
N ARG A 154 4.78 3.92 2.22
CA ARG A 154 5.16 3.95 0.81
C ARG A 154 4.48 2.79 0.12
N ILE A 155 3.64 3.09 -0.86
CA ILE A 155 2.90 2.06 -1.62
C ILE A 155 3.37 2.03 -3.08
N LYS A 156 3.29 0.85 -3.70
CA LYS A 156 3.62 0.63 -5.12
C LYS A 156 2.41 0.04 -5.83
N TYR A 157 2.09 0.54 -7.01
CA TYR A 157 1.04 -0.05 -7.84
C TYR A 157 1.57 -1.26 -8.62
N ILE A 158 0.92 -2.40 -8.42
CA ILE A 158 1.22 -3.68 -9.07
C ILE A 158 0.07 -4.19 -9.96
N GLY A 159 -1.04 -3.45 -10.06
CA GLY A 159 -2.19 -3.83 -10.88
C GLY A 159 -3.34 -4.40 -10.07
N GLU A 160 -4.54 -3.92 -10.36
CA GLU A 160 -5.80 -4.48 -9.87
C GLU A 160 -6.09 -5.85 -10.47
N ASP A 161 -6.98 -6.63 -9.84
CA ASP A 161 -7.36 -7.97 -10.29
C ASP A 161 -8.27 -7.98 -11.55
N ASN A 162 -7.93 -7.15 -12.55
CA ASN A 162 -8.66 -6.92 -13.78
C ASN A 162 -7.69 -6.94 -14.98
N ALA A 163 -7.65 -8.08 -15.68
CA ALA A 163 -6.79 -8.26 -16.85
C ALA A 163 -7.15 -7.31 -18.00
N GLU A 164 -8.43 -7.01 -18.21
CA GLU A 164 -8.89 -6.12 -19.29
C GLU A 164 -8.41 -4.69 -19.11
N ALA A 165 -8.41 -4.19 -17.88
CA ALA A 165 -7.85 -2.88 -17.58
C ALA A 165 -6.36 -2.82 -17.91
N LEU A 166 -5.60 -3.85 -17.56
CA LEU A 166 -4.17 -3.93 -17.90
C LEU A 166 -3.95 -4.03 -19.42
N LYS A 167 -4.75 -4.82 -20.14
CA LYS A 167 -4.70 -4.90 -21.62
C LYS A 167 -4.88 -3.51 -22.24
N GLN A 168 -5.93 -2.79 -21.85
CA GLN A 168 -6.22 -1.45 -22.37
C GLN A 168 -5.10 -0.45 -22.05
N GLN A 169 -4.53 -0.53 -20.85
CA GLN A 169 -3.37 0.30 -20.46
C GLN A 169 -2.16 0.01 -21.35
N LEU A 170 -1.83 -1.27 -21.58
CA LEU A 170 -0.70 -1.66 -22.43
C LEU A 170 -0.93 -1.23 -23.89
N VAL A 171 -2.12 -1.47 -24.44
CA VAL A 171 -2.47 -1.04 -25.80
C VAL A 171 -2.34 0.47 -25.96
N THR A 172 -2.84 1.25 -25.01
CA THR A 172 -2.77 2.71 -25.06
C THR A 172 -1.33 3.20 -24.90
N LYS A 173 -0.57 2.61 -23.95
CA LYS A 173 0.81 3.01 -23.64
C LYS A 173 1.77 2.79 -24.79
N PHE A 174 1.57 1.71 -25.56
CA PHE A 174 2.43 1.33 -26.68
C PHE A 174 1.84 1.69 -28.05
N ASP A 175 0.74 2.47 -28.07
CA ASP A 175 0.07 2.90 -29.30
C ASP A 175 -0.28 1.69 -30.21
N LEU A 176 -0.85 0.65 -29.62
CA LEU A 176 -1.20 -0.60 -30.30
C LEU A 176 -2.67 -0.64 -30.76
N SER A 177 -3.42 0.46 -30.62
CA SER A 177 -4.77 0.62 -31.18
C SER A 177 -4.76 0.65 -32.70
#